data_AF-A0A4P7IFN7-F1
#
_entry.id   AF-A0A4P7IFN7-F1
#
_cell.length_a   1.000
_cell.length_b   1.000
_cell.length_c   1.000
_cell.angle_alpha   90.00
_cell.angle_beta   90.00
_cell.angle_gamma   90.00
#
_symmetry.space_group_name_H-M   'P 1'
#
loop_
_entity.id
_entity.type
_entity.pdbx_description
1 polymer ?
#
loop_
_entity_poly.entity_id
_entity_poly.type
_entity_poly.pdbx_seq_one_letter_code
_entity_poly.pdbx_strand_id
1 'polypeptide(L)'
;MAAYFHQDWWDEYDGSWEAGVADFARRVPERVPGLIEEIDTLLASAPSEDKVEQVLDDLGNYRDPGDSPTAHLDWLKAIRDSLTQG
;
A
#
# COMPACT_ATOMS: atom_id res chain seq x y z
N MET A 1 1.93 6.47 0.95
CA MET A 1 2.06 5.28 1.82
C MET A 1 2.56 5.59 3.23
N ALA A 2 3.67 6.33 3.40
CA ALA A 2 4.31 6.64 4.71
C ALA A 2 3.37 7.06 5.85
N ALA A 3 2.35 7.86 5.54
CA ALA A 3 1.46 8.44 6.56
C ALA A 3 0.45 7.45 7.16
N TYR A 4 0.21 6.31 6.53
CA TYR A 4 -0.77 5.30 7.00
C TYR A 4 -0.10 3.98 7.40
N PHE A 5 1.07 3.68 6.83
CA PHE A 5 1.89 2.53 7.20
C PHE A 5 3.19 2.99 7.87
N HIS A 6 3.08 3.89 8.85
CA HIS A 6 4.17 4.34 9.72
C HIS A 6 4.44 3.32 10.84
N GLN A 7 5.56 3.42 11.57
CA GLN A 7 5.94 2.50 12.66
C GLN A 7 4.81 1.99 13.59
N ASP A 8 3.84 2.85 13.95
CA ASP A 8 2.75 2.51 14.88
C ASP A 8 1.47 2.01 14.18
N TRP A 9 1.51 1.78 12.86
CA TRP A 9 0.33 1.41 12.05
C TRP A 9 -0.32 0.11 12.54
N TRP A 10 0.50 -0.81 13.03
CA TRP A 10 0.05 -2.10 13.53
C TRP A 10 -0.87 -1.93 14.74
N ASP A 11 -0.53 -1.03 15.66
CA ASP A 11 -1.34 -0.77 16.84
C ASP A 11 -2.57 0.10 16.53
N GLU A 12 -2.47 1.00 15.54
CA GLU A 12 -3.59 1.87 15.12
C GLU A 12 -4.70 1.09 14.41
N TYR A 13 -4.33 0.08 13.63
CA TYR A 13 -5.25 -0.68 12.78
C TYR A 13 -5.36 -2.17 13.18
N ASP A 14 -4.95 -2.53 14.41
CA ASP A 14 -4.96 -3.90 14.94
C ASP A 14 -4.28 -4.92 13.99
N GLY A 15 -3.22 -4.49 13.31
CA GLY A 15 -2.47 -5.27 12.32
C GLY A 15 -3.19 -5.47 10.98
N SER A 16 -4.39 -4.93 10.79
CA SER A 16 -5.13 -4.99 9.53
C SER A 16 -4.79 -3.81 8.63
N TRP A 17 -4.03 -4.08 7.58
CA TRP A 17 -3.78 -3.08 6.56
C TRP A 17 -5.05 -2.68 5.81
N GLU A 18 -6.01 -3.59 5.69
CA GLU A 18 -7.32 -3.34 5.08
C GLU A 18 -8.07 -2.24 5.85
N ALA A 19 -8.01 -2.28 7.19
CA ALA A 19 -8.60 -1.24 8.02
C ALA A 19 -7.95 0.14 7.79
N GLY A 20 -6.62 0.19 7.63
CA GLY A 20 -5.89 1.42 7.28
C GLY A 20 -6.28 1.97 5.91
N VAL A 21 -6.39 1.09 4.90
CA VAL A 21 -6.84 1.49 3.55
C VAL A 21 -8.29 1.96 3.54
N ALA A 22 -9.18 1.27 4.26
CA ALA A 22 -10.57 1.66 4.41
C ALA A 22 -10.71 3.01 5.12
N ASP A 23 -9.91 3.26 6.16
CA ASP A 23 -9.89 4.55 6.86
C ASP A 23 -9.37 5.68 5.95
N PHE A 24 -8.32 5.45 5.16
CA PHE A 24 -7.86 6.38 4.12
C PHE A 24 -9.00 6.73 3.15
N ALA A 25 -9.64 5.72 2.56
CA ALA A 25 -10.72 5.92 1.59
C ALA A 25 -11.91 6.69 2.20
N ARG A 26 -12.20 6.46 3.49
CA ARG A 26 -13.26 7.15 4.22
C ARG A 26 -12.92 8.60 4.56
N ARG A 27 -11.67 8.89 4.93
CA ARG A 27 -11.25 10.23 5.39
C ARG A 27 -10.91 11.18 4.25
N VAL A 28 -10.36 10.67 3.16
CA VAL A 28 -9.90 11.46 2.00
C VAL A 28 -10.33 10.80 0.68
N PRO A 29 -11.64 10.59 0.45
CA PRO A 29 -12.14 9.90 -0.75
C PRO A 29 -11.69 10.56 -2.05
N GLU A 30 -11.49 11.88 -2.07
CA GLU A 30 -11.00 12.63 -3.23
C GLU A 30 -9.58 12.26 -3.65
N ARG A 31 -8.78 11.67 -2.75
CA ARG A 31 -7.42 11.21 -3.03
C ARG A 31 -7.34 9.77 -3.51
N VAL A 32 -8.43 9.00 -3.42
CA VAL A 32 -8.48 7.59 -3.83
C VAL A 32 -8.08 7.40 -5.29
N PRO A 33 -8.59 8.18 -6.27
CA PRO A 33 -8.17 8.03 -7.66
C PRO A 33 -6.67 8.24 -7.86
N GLY A 34 -6.10 9.26 -7.19
CA GLY A 34 -4.67 9.54 -7.27
C GLY A 34 -3.82 8.43 -6.67
N LEU A 35 -4.25 7.83 -5.56
CA LEU A 35 -3.54 6.67 -4.97
C LEU A 35 -3.57 5.45 -5.91
N ILE A 36 -4.70 5.20 -6.57
CA ILE A 36 -4.80 4.12 -7.57
C ILE A 36 -3.81 4.36 -8.73
N GLU A 37 -3.74 5.59 -9.25
CA GLU A 37 -2.81 5.97 -10.32
C GLU A 37 -1.34 5.85 -9.88
N GLU A 38 -1.01 6.22 -8.64
CA GLU A 38 0.32 6.06 -8.06
C GLU A 38 0.71 4.58 -7.96
N ILE A 39 -0.20 3.71 -7.50
CA ILE A 39 0.02 2.26 -7.43
C ILE A 39 0.21 1.68 -8.84
N ASP A 40 -0.63 2.06 -9.81
CA ASP A 40 -0.51 1.59 -11.19
C ASP A 40 0.82 2.02 -11.83
N THR A 41 1.25 3.26 -11.56
CA THR A 41 2.54 3.78 -12.02
C THR A 41 3.70 3.03 -11.38
N LEU A 42 3.63 2.72 -10.09
CA LEU A 42 4.66 1.96 -9.39
C LEU A 42 4.76 0.53 -9.94
N LEU A 43 3.63 -0.17 -10.07
CA LEU A 43 3.59 -1.53 -10.62
C LEU A 43 4.08 -1.60 -12.08
N ALA A 44 3.86 -0.54 -12.87
CA ALA A 44 4.35 -0.47 -14.26
C ALA A 44 5.85 -0.13 -14.35
N SER A 45 6.39 0.65 -13.42
CA SER A 45 7.78 1.14 -13.44
C SER A 45 8.77 0.27 -12.67
N ALA A 46 8.30 -0.52 -11.71
CA ALA A 46 9.07 -1.46 -10.91
C ALA A 46 8.55 -2.90 -11.12
N PRO A 47 8.98 -3.60 -12.18
CA PRO A 47 8.44 -4.92 -12.55
C PRO A 47 8.90 -6.07 -11.63
N SER A 48 9.72 -5.79 -10.62
CA SER A 48 10.30 -6.79 -9.72
C SER A 48 10.05 -6.43 -8.27
N GLU A 49 9.86 -7.45 -7.45
CA GLU A 49 9.68 -7.37 -5.99
C GLU A 49 10.74 -6.47 -5.32
N ASP A 50 12.03 -6.73 -5.54
CA ASP A 50 13.14 -5.96 -4.96
C ASP A 50 13.09 -4.46 -5.28
N LYS A 51 12.47 -4.07 -6.41
CA LYS A 51 12.33 -2.65 -6.78
C LYS A 51 11.12 -2.01 -6.17
N VAL A 52 10.05 -2.78 -5.99
CA VAL A 52 8.89 -2.30 -5.25
C VAL A 52 9.24 -2.15 -3.77
N GLU A 53 9.90 -3.13 -3.16
CA GLU A 53 10.40 -3.09 -1.79
C GLU A 53 11.27 -1.84 -1.57
N GLN A 54 12.28 -1.64 -2.43
CA GLN A 54 13.16 -0.47 -2.33
C GLN A 54 12.40 0.87 -2.39
N VAL A 55 11.41 0.99 -3.28
CA VAL A 55 10.61 2.22 -3.38
C VAL A 55 9.73 2.40 -2.14
N LEU A 56 9.17 1.33 -1.60
CA LEU A 56 8.37 1.38 -0.38
C LEU A 56 9.22 1.78 0.83
N ASP A 57 10.44 1.26 0.93
CA ASP A 57 11.42 1.64 1.95
C ASP A 57 11.81 3.12 1.84
N ASP A 58 12.09 3.60 0.64
CA ASP A 58 12.40 5.02 0.37
C ASP A 58 11.21 5.93 0.75
N LEU A 59 9.98 5.41 0.65
CA LEU A 59 8.75 6.06 1.09
C LEU A 59 8.46 5.87 2.58
N GLY A 60 9.32 5.20 3.35
CA GLY A 60 9.13 4.98 4.79
C GLY A 60 7.94 4.07 5.13
N ASN A 61 7.66 3.08 4.30
CA ASN A 61 6.64 2.06 4.55
C ASN A 61 7.13 1.03 5.58
N TYR A 62 6.44 0.91 6.71
CA TYR A 62 6.75 -0.08 7.75
C TYR A 62 5.94 -1.38 7.62
N ARG A 63 5.14 -1.51 6.55
CA ARG A 63 4.39 -2.75 6.31
C ARG A 63 5.26 -3.75 5.57
N ASP A 64 5.51 -4.88 6.23
CA ASP A 64 6.08 -6.09 5.63
C ASP A 64 4.94 -7.06 5.23
N PRO A 65 4.74 -7.36 3.94
CA PRO A 65 3.77 -8.34 3.45
C PRO A 65 4.28 -9.79 3.48
N GLY A 66 5.54 -10.03 3.89
CA GLY A 66 6.17 -11.34 4.06
C GLY A 66 7.20 -11.69 2.97
N ASP A 67 7.82 -12.88 3.09
CA ASP A 67 9.01 -13.26 2.29
C ASP A 67 8.71 -13.87 0.91
N SER A 68 7.48 -13.72 0.39
CA SER A 68 7.15 -14.27 -0.94
C SER A 68 7.86 -13.47 -2.03
N PRO A 69 8.30 -14.09 -3.15
CA PRO A 69 8.90 -13.38 -4.30
C PRO A 69 8.01 -12.34 -4.98
N THR A 70 6.77 -12.17 -4.51
CA THR A 70 5.77 -11.23 -5.03
C THR A 70 4.98 -10.55 -3.91
N ALA A 71 5.44 -10.61 -2.65
CA ALA A 71 4.65 -10.19 -1.50
C ALA A 71 4.21 -8.72 -1.59
N HIS A 72 5.13 -7.80 -1.88
CA HIS A 72 4.86 -6.38 -2.05
C HIS A 72 4.05 -6.10 -3.31
N LEU A 73 4.37 -6.79 -4.40
CA LEU A 73 3.61 -6.70 -5.65
C LEU A 73 2.14 -7.08 -5.44
N ASP A 74 1.89 -8.19 -4.76
CA ASP A 74 0.55 -8.71 -4.53
C ASP A 74 -0.19 -7.88 -3.49
N TRP A 75 0.50 -7.35 -2.49
CA TRP A 75 -0.07 -6.41 -1.53
C TRP A 75 -0.53 -5.10 -2.20
N LEU A 76 0.29 -4.50 -3.06
CA LEU A 76 -0.09 -3.29 -3.79
C LEU A 76 -1.30 -3.52 -4.71
N LYS A 77 -1.35 -4.67 -5.39
CA LYS A 77 -2.53 -5.07 -6.18
C LYS A 77 -3.77 -5.21 -5.29
N ALA A 78 -3.63 -5.83 -4.11
CA ALA A 78 -4.74 -5.97 -3.17
C ALA A 78 -5.27 -4.61 -2.69
N ILE A 79 -4.39 -3.64 -2.41
CA ILE A 79 -4.78 -2.26 -2.08
C ILE A 79 -5.57 -1.65 -3.24
N ARG A 80 -5.01 -1.68 -4.45
CA ARG A 80 -5.66 -1.13 -5.66
C ARG A 80 -7.05 -1.73 -5.88
N ASP A 81 -7.16 -3.05 -5.77
CA ASP A 81 -8.42 -3.77 -5.98
C ASP A 81 -9.45 -3.39 -4.91
N SER A 82 -9.05 -3.28 -3.64
CA SER A 82 -9.94 -2.83 -2.56
C SER A 82 -10.47 -1.41 -2.76
N LEU A 83 -9.65 -0.51 -3.32
CA LEU A 83 -10.04 0.87 -3.59
C LEU A 83 -10.92 1.02 -4.84
N THR A 84 -10.85 0.05 -5.76
CA THR A 84 -11.64 0.06 -7.01
C THR A 84 -13.02 -0.59 -6.84
N GLN A 85 -13.15 -1.51 -5.88
CA GLN A 85 -14.40 -2.23 -5.59
C GLN A 85 -15.25 -1.56 -4.49
N GLY A 86 -14.73 -0.51 -3.85
CA GLY A 86 -15.38 0.26 -2.78
C GLY A 86 -16.35 1.33 -3.26
#